data_AF-A0A1W1HM87-F1
#
_entry.id   AF-A0A1W1HM87-F1
#
_cell.length_a   1.000
_cell.length_b   1.000
_cell.length_c   1.000
_cell.angle_alpha   90.00
_cell.angle_beta   90.00
_cell.angle_gamma   90.00
#
_symmetry.space_group_name_H-M   'P 1'
#
loop_
_entity.id
_entity.type
_entity.pdbx_description
1 polymer ?
#
loop_
_entity_poly.entity_id
_entity_poly.type
_entity_poly.pdbx_seq_one_letter_code
_entity_poly.pdbx_strand_id
1 'polypeptide(L)'
;MTRWLMVTLLCTAPLLQAVQSQAAPGDTAQTPDSIESFDPPTPDALRSLYNQALGALQEYIEVDGSLPQDGETQTRVGEFRLKVFPQGKSRSQEHLSAEGSFRLSPDHGQQEFSLRFKSSKRPSTPQPSGDII
;
A
#
# COMPACT_ATOMS: atom_id res chain seq x y z
N MET A 1 -26.70 8.55 1.09
CA MET A 1 -26.04 7.92 2.26
C MET A 1 -25.47 6.53 1.98
N THR A 2 -25.64 5.97 0.77
CA THR A 2 -25.28 4.59 0.40
C THR A 2 -23.86 4.39 -0.15
N ARG A 3 -23.02 5.45 -0.19
CA ARG A 3 -21.67 5.39 -0.79
C ARG A 3 -20.55 5.02 0.20
N TRP A 4 -20.82 5.06 1.51
CA TRP A 4 -19.83 4.76 2.54
C TRP A 4 -19.80 3.29 2.98
N LEU A 5 -20.78 2.48 2.55
CA LEU A 5 -20.89 1.06 2.93
C LEU A 5 -19.98 0.12 2.11
N MET A 6 -19.46 0.58 0.96
CA MET A 6 -18.62 -0.26 0.10
C MET A 6 -17.13 -0.23 0.47
N VAL A 7 -16.67 0.82 1.18
CA VAL A 7 -15.25 0.94 1.59
C VAL A 7 -14.95 0.05 2.81
N THR A 8 -15.91 -0.14 3.70
CA THR A 8 -15.74 -1.00 4.89
C THR A 8 -15.72 -2.49 4.57
N LEU A 9 -16.37 -2.93 3.49
CA LEU A 9 -16.42 -4.35 3.13
C LEU A 9 -15.11 -4.85 2.49
N LEU A 10 -14.31 -3.96 1.88
CA LEU A 10 -13.08 -4.36 1.17
C LEU A 10 -11.89 -4.60 2.12
N CYS A 11 -11.92 -4.04 3.34
CA CYS A 11 -10.79 -4.14 4.29
C CYS A 11 -10.84 -5.38 5.20
N THR A 12 -11.97 -6.08 5.32
CA THR A 12 -12.10 -7.23 6.23
C THR A 12 -11.89 -8.58 5.55
N ALA A 13 -11.91 -8.63 4.21
CA ALA A 13 -11.83 -9.88 3.46
C ALA A 13 -10.49 -10.64 3.53
N PRO A 14 -9.29 -10.03 3.66
CA PRO A 14 -8.06 -10.82 3.57
C PRO A 14 -7.70 -11.55 4.87
N LEU A 15 -8.34 -11.24 6.01
CA LEU A 15 -8.01 -11.88 7.29
C LEU A 15 -8.57 -13.31 7.42
N LEU A 16 -9.54 -13.70 6.58
CA LEU A 16 -10.14 -15.04 6.62
C LEU A 16 -9.35 -16.10 5.83
N GLN A 17 -8.43 -15.71 4.95
CA GLN A 17 -7.73 -16.67 4.08
C GLN A 17 -6.39 -17.19 4.64
N ALA A 18 -5.84 -16.56 5.67
CA ALA A 18 -4.59 -17.03 6.30
C ALA A 18 -4.78 -18.29 7.17
N VAL A 19 -6.00 -18.61 7.60
CA VAL A 19 -6.28 -19.72 8.53
C VAL A 19 -6.42 -21.08 7.85
N GLN A 20 -6.66 -21.16 6.53
CA GLN A 20 -6.97 -22.45 5.89
C GLN A 20 -5.76 -23.23 5.33
N SER A 21 -4.52 -22.71 5.37
CA SER A 21 -3.38 -23.40 4.76
C SER A 21 -2.55 -24.29 5.70
N GLN A 22 -2.98 -24.51 6.94
CA GLN A 22 -2.34 -25.50 7.83
C GLN A 22 -3.31 -26.61 8.23
N ALA A 23 -3.40 -27.62 7.37
CA ALA A 23 -3.88 -28.94 7.76
C ALA A 23 -2.84 -29.99 7.32
N ALA A 24 -1.80 -30.17 8.13
CA ALA A 24 -1.06 -31.42 8.17
C ALA A 24 -1.81 -32.35 9.14
N PRO A 25 -2.12 -33.60 8.76
CA PRO A 25 -2.94 -34.47 9.58
C PRO A 25 -2.08 -35.10 10.69
N GLY A 26 -2.47 -34.84 11.94
CA GLY A 26 -1.98 -35.56 13.10
C GLY A 26 -0.96 -34.78 13.92
N ASP A 27 -1.43 -33.90 14.78
CA ASP A 27 -1.19 -34.09 16.21
C ASP A 27 -2.21 -33.33 17.03
N THR A 28 -2.45 -33.84 18.24
CA THR A 28 -3.43 -33.47 19.25
C THR A 28 -4.00 -32.04 19.25
N ALA A 29 -5.32 -31.96 19.40
CA ALA A 29 -6.09 -30.75 19.65
C ALA A 29 -5.55 -29.94 20.85
N GLN A 30 -4.75 -28.92 20.55
CA GLN A 30 -4.69 -27.72 21.39
C GLN A 30 -5.78 -26.80 20.89
N THR A 31 -6.90 -26.79 21.61
CA THR A 31 -7.84 -25.67 21.60
C THR A 31 -7.01 -24.39 21.74
N PRO A 32 -7.09 -23.42 20.80
CA PRO A 32 -6.44 -22.14 21.02
C PRO A 32 -7.09 -21.53 22.25
N ASP A 33 -6.36 -21.54 23.37
CA ASP A 33 -6.81 -20.95 24.62
C ASP A 33 -7.10 -19.47 24.35
N SER A 34 -8.37 -19.11 24.53
CA SER A 34 -8.90 -17.77 24.72
C SER A 34 -8.46 -16.71 23.71
N ILE A 35 -9.41 -16.25 22.90
CA ILE A 35 -9.35 -14.91 22.31
C ILE A 35 -9.21 -13.96 23.50
N GLU A 36 -7.99 -13.49 23.75
CA GLU A 36 -7.67 -12.50 24.76
C GLU A 36 -8.64 -11.33 24.57
N SER A 37 -9.36 -10.96 25.62
CA SER A 37 -10.28 -9.84 25.58
C SER A 37 -9.50 -8.62 25.07
N PHE A 38 -9.85 -8.12 23.89
CA PHE A 38 -9.24 -6.91 23.35
C PHE A 38 -9.69 -5.73 24.19
N ASP A 39 -8.93 -5.41 25.23
CA ASP A 39 -9.13 -4.16 25.96
C ASP A 39 -8.90 -2.98 25.00
N PRO A 40 -9.77 -1.97 25.04
CA PRO A 40 -9.62 -0.81 24.17
C PRO A 40 -8.28 -0.14 24.46
N PRO A 41 -7.40 0.02 23.46
CA PRO A 41 -6.08 0.59 23.68
C PRO A 41 -6.19 2.04 24.15
N THR A 42 -5.30 2.44 25.06
CA THR A 42 -5.21 3.83 25.49
C THR A 42 -4.81 4.74 24.32
N PRO A 43 -5.17 6.04 24.34
CA PRO A 43 -4.76 6.98 23.30
C PRO A 43 -3.24 7.01 23.07
N ASP A 44 -2.45 6.86 24.14
CA ASP A 44 -0.99 6.81 24.05
C ASP A 44 -0.48 5.53 23.38
N ALA A 45 -1.10 4.37 23.67
CA ALA A 45 -0.80 3.12 23.01
C ALA A 45 -1.12 3.19 21.51
N LEU A 46 -2.27 3.76 21.14
CA LEU A 46 -2.66 3.99 19.75
C LEU A 46 -1.67 4.92 19.02
N ARG A 47 -1.27 6.02 19.67
CA ARG A 47 -0.29 6.95 19.12
C ARG A 47 1.08 6.29 18.92
N SER A 48 1.52 5.49 19.88
CA SER A 48 2.77 4.72 19.78
C SER A 48 2.72 3.74 18.61
N LEU A 49 1.63 2.96 18.51
CA LEU A 49 1.41 2.01 17.42
C LEU A 49 1.37 2.73 16.06
N TYR A 50 0.68 3.86 15.97
CA TYR A 50 0.65 4.68 14.77
C TYR A 50 2.04 5.16 14.36
N ASN A 51 2.83 5.69 15.30
CA ASN A 51 4.18 6.17 15.01
C ASN A 51 5.11 5.03 14.59
N GLN A 52 4.99 3.86 15.22
CA GLN A 52 5.76 2.67 14.85
C GLN A 52 5.37 2.17 13.46
N ALA A 53 4.07 2.08 13.17
CA ALA A 53 3.56 1.69 11.85
C ALA A 53 3.99 2.69 10.78
N LEU A 54 3.94 3.99 11.09
CA LEU A 54 4.40 5.06 10.19
C LEU A 54 5.90 4.96 9.94
N GLY A 55 6.71 4.75 10.98
CA GLY A 55 8.16 4.58 10.86
C GLY A 55 8.52 3.35 10.01
N ALA A 56 7.83 2.23 10.23
CA ALA A 56 7.98 1.03 9.40
C ALA A 56 7.57 1.31 7.94
N LEU A 57 6.42 1.96 7.71
CA LEU A 57 5.95 2.28 6.36
C LEU A 57 6.91 3.19 5.59
N GLN A 58 7.51 4.16 6.30
CA GLN A 58 8.51 5.07 5.73
C GLN A 58 9.76 4.33 5.25
N GLU A 59 10.08 3.13 5.72
CA GLU A 59 11.19 2.35 5.17
C GLU A 59 10.91 1.83 3.76
N TYR A 60 9.63 1.60 3.42
CA TYR A 60 9.21 0.93 2.19
C TYR A 60 8.56 1.89 1.18
N ILE A 61 8.18 3.09 1.60
CA ILE A 61 7.44 4.03 0.77
C ILE A 61 8.20 5.36 0.62
N GLU A 62 8.10 5.92 -0.57
CA GLU A 62 8.50 7.30 -0.89
C GLU A 62 7.33 7.99 -1.60
N VAL A 63 6.99 9.19 -1.14
CA VAL A 63 5.93 10.03 -1.73
C VAL A 63 6.52 11.38 -2.05
N ASP A 64 6.45 11.76 -3.32
CA ASP A 64 6.83 13.08 -3.82
C ASP A 64 5.61 13.73 -4.48
N GLY A 65 5.54 15.05 -4.49
CA GLY A 65 4.49 15.73 -5.24
C GLY A 65 4.47 17.24 -5.04
N SER A 66 3.79 17.92 -5.96
CA SER A 66 3.52 19.35 -5.90
C SER A 66 2.01 19.57 -5.95
N LEU A 67 1.50 20.27 -4.94
CA LEU A 67 0.14 20.78 -4.95
C LEU A 67 0.14 22.21 -5.50
N PRO A 68 -0.86 22.61 -6.29
CA PRO A 68 -1.01 23.97 -6.73
C PRO A 68 -1.22 24.88 -5.50
N GLN A 69 -0.50 26.01 -5.45
CA GLN A 69 -0.62 26.96 -4.35
C GLN A 69 -1.91 27.78 -4.46
N ASP A 70 -2.52 28.09 -3.31
CA ASP A 70 -3.69 28.94 -3.26
C ASP A 70 -3.34 30.35 -3.76
N GLY A 71 -3.90 30.74 -4.91
CA GLY A 71 -3.68 32.06 -5.52
C GLY A 71 -3.43 32.01 -7.03
N GLU A 72 -3.16 30.84 -7.60
CA GLU A 72 -2.99 30.68 -9.04
C GLU A 72 -4.34 30.74 -9.75
N THR A 73 -4.50 31.75 -10.61
CA THR A 73 -5.68 31.99 -11.46
C THR A 73 -5.73 31.09 -12.70
N GLN A 74 -4.74 30.22 -12.89
CA GLN A 74 -4.72 29.22 -13.96
C GLN A 74 -5.03 27.82 -13.43
N THR A 75 -5.40 26.94 -14.36
CA THR A 75 -5.63 25.50 -14.17
C THR A 75 -4.82 24.93 -13.00
N ARG A 76 -5.50 24.54 -11.92
CA ARG A 76 -4.88 23.88 -10.77
C ARG A 76 -4.52 22.45 -11.16
N VAL A 77 -3.25 22.25 -11.52
CA VAL A 77 -2.67 20.94 -11.76
C VAL A 77 -1.82 20.59 -10.57
N GLY A 78 -2.04 19.42 -9.98
CA GLY A 78 -1.10 18.85 -9.04
C GLY A 78 -0.65 17.48 -9.50
N GLU A 79 0.56 17.14 -9.14
CA GLU A 79 1.20 15.89 -9.50
C GLU A 79 1.73 15.23 -8.23
N PHE A 80 1.63 13.92 -8.16
CA PHE A 80 2.25 13.13 -7.11
C PHE A 80 2.85 11.86 -7.69
N ARG A 81 3.85 11.34 -6.99
CA ARG A 81 4.50 10.07 -7.29
C ARG A 81 4.63 9.29 -5.99
N LEU A 82 4.08 8.08 -6.01
CA LEU A 82 4.24 7.08 -4.98
C LEU A 82 5.24 6.05 -5.49
N LYS A 83 6.27 5.73 -4.70
CA LYS A 83 7.16 4.57 -4.93
C LYS A 83 7.04 3.61 -3.76
N VAL A 84 6.97 2.32 -4.08
CA VAL A 84 6.95 1.22 -3.12
C VAL A 84 8.15 0.33 -3.39
N PHE A 85 8.94 0.09 -2.35
CA PHE A 85 10.18 -0.68 -2.36
C PHE A 85 9.95 -1.98 -1.58
N PRO A 86 9.63 -3.13 -2.22
CA PRO A 86 9.19 -4.32 -1.51
C PRO A 86 10.21 -4.89 -0.51
N GLN A 87 11.51 -4.62 -0.70
CA GLN A 87 12.59 -5.07 0.19
C GLN A 87 13.10 -3.94 1.11
N GLY A 88 12.39 -2.80 1.15
CA GLY A 88 12.83 -1.58 1.82
C GLY A 88 13.74 -0.72 0.94
N LYS A 89 13.71 0.60 1.14
CA LYS A 89 14.43 1.58 0.31
C LYS A 89 15.93 1.34 0.21
N SER A 90 16.57 0.90 1.29
CA SER A 90 18.03 0.68 1.34
C SER A 90 18.48 -0.60 0.64
N ARG A 91 17.60 -1.60 0.51
CA ARG A 91 17.94 -2.94 -0.02
C ARG A 91 17.33 -3.21 -1.39
N SER A 92 16.49 -2.31 -1.89
CA SER A 92 15.77 -2.47 -3.15
C SER A 92 16.45 -1.71 -4.28
N GLN A 93 16.90 -2.42 -5.31
CA GLN A 93 17.16 -1.82 -6.63
C GLN A 93 15.88 -1.73 -7.48
N GLU A 94 14.84 -2.50 -7.11
CA GLU A 94 13.55 -2.56 -7.77
C GLU A 94 12.47 -1.88 -6.94
N HIS A 95 11.53 -1.23 -7.62
CA HIS A 95 10.40 -0.54 -7.02
C HIS A 95 9.20 -0.53 -7.96
N LEU A 96 8.02 -0.47 -7.38
CA LEU A 96 6.78 -0.14 -8.07
C LEU A 96 6.53 1.34 -7.90
N SER A 97 6.12 2.03 -8.96
CA SER A 97 5.73 3.43 -8.88
C SER A 97 4.35 3.68 -9.45
N ALA A 98 3.63 4.60 -8.83
CA ALA A 98 2.37 5.15 -9.31
C ALA A 98 2.53 6.67 -9.39
N GLU A 99 2.42 7.21 -10.60
CA GLU A 99 2.38 8.65 -10.85
C GLU A 99 0.92 9.05 -11.00
N GLY A 100 0.49 10.07 -10.28
CA GLY A 100 -0.84 10.62 -10.38
C GLY A 100 -0.81 12.10 -10.71
N SER A 101 -1.73 12.53 -11.57
CA SER A 101 -2.00 13.94 -11.79
C SER A 101 -3.48 14.23 -11.57
N PHE A 102 -3.77 15.37 -10.99
CA PHE A 102 -5.12 15.89 -10.90
C PHE A 102 -5.18 17.27 -11.52
N ARG A 103 -6.26 17.52 -12.26
CA ARG A 103 -6.49 18.79 -12.93
C ARG A 103 -7.90 19.27 -12.65
N LEU A 104 -8.02 20.50 -12.16
CA LEU A 104 -9.29 21.20 -12.06
C LEU A 104 -9.40 22.13 -13.28
N SER A 105 -10.29 21.79 -14.21
CA SER A 105 -10.54 22.64 -15.38
C SER A 105 -11.36 23.87 -14.97
N PRO A 106 -10.95 25.09 -15.34
CA PRO A 106 -11.66 26.31 -14.97
C PRO A 106 -13.02 26.45 -15.68
N ASP A 107 -13.21 25.84 -16.85
CA ASP A 107 -14.35 26.16 -17.71
C ASP A 107 -15.62 25.32 -17.47
N HIS A 108 -15.52 24.13 -16.87
CA HIS A 108 -16.67 23.19 -16.87
C HIS A 108 -16.84 22.34 -15.60
N GLY A 109 -16.12 22.62 -14.50
CA GLY A 109 -16.23 21.83 -13.27
C GLY A 109 -15.80 20.35 -13.40
N GLN A 110 -15.21 19.98 -14.55
CA GLN A 110 -14.66 18.65 -14.81
C GLN A 110 -13.34 18.52 -14.03
N GLN A 111 -13.32 17.58 -13.09
CA GLN A 111 -12.12 17.16 -12.38
C GLN A 111 -11.52 15.98 -13.13
N GLU A 112 -10.30 16.11 -13.62
CA GLU A 112 -9.59 15.02 -14.26
C GLU A 112 -8.58 14.43 -13.27
N PHE A 113 -8.57 13.10 -13.16
CA PHE A 113 -7.63 12.36 -12.34
C PHE A 113 -7.03 11.23 -13.16
N SER A 114 -5.71 11.24 -13.31
CA SER A 114 -4.97 10.24 -14.06
C SER A 114 -3.99 9.52 -13.14
N LEU A 115 -3.90 8.19 -13.29
CA LEU A 115 -2.91 7.35 -12.61
C LEU A 115 -2.15 6.53 -13.64
N ARG A 116 -0.82 6.51 -13.49
CA ARG A 116 0.08 5.71 -14.31
C ARG A 116 0.97 4.85 -13.43
N PHE A 117 0.91 3.54 -13.65
CA PHE A 117 1.70 2.56 -12.93
C PHE A 117 2.94 2.16 -13.73
N LYS A 118 4.08 2.04 -13.06
CA LYS A 118 5.35 1.58 -13.65
C LYS A 118 6.02 0.60 -12.69
N SER A 119 6.64 -0.45 -13.24
CA SER A 119 7.52 -1.34 -12.51
C SER A 119 8.96 -1.11 -12.99
N SER A 120 9.91 -1.04 -12.07
CA SER A 120 11.34 -0.96 -12.41
C SER A 120 12.05 -2.31 -12.40
N LYS A 121 11.29 -3.42 -12.36
CA LYS A 121 11.85 -4.78 -12.34
C LYS A 121 12.82 -4.96 -13.52
N ARG A 122 14.05 -5.37 -13.23
CA ARG A 122 15.04 -5.59 -14.28
C ARG A 122 14.65 -6.87 -15.02
N PRO A 123 14.62 -6.91 -16.36
CA PRO A 123 14.29 -8.14 -17.07
C PRO A 123 15.31 -9.22 -16.70
N SER A 124 14.81 -10.38 -16.25
CA SER A 124 15.65 -11.54 -15.96
C SER A 124 16.37 -11.94 -17.24
N THR A 125 17.68 -11.77 -17.32
CA THR A 125 18.48 -12.36 -18.38
C THR A 125 18.34 -13.88 -18.27
N PRO A 126 17.91 -14.60 -19.32
CA PRO A 126 17.86 -16.05 -19.27
C PRO A 126 19.27 -16.58 -19.04
N GLN A 127 19.45 -17.30 -17.93
CA GLN A 127 20.70 -17.98 -17.60
C GLN A 127 20.91 -19.08 -18.65
N PRO A 128 22.02 -19.08 -19.43
CA PRO A 128 22.26 -20.17 -20.36
C PRO A 128 22.46 -21.44 -19.54
N SER A 129 21.57 -22.42 -19.72
CA SER A 129 21.78 -23.79 -19.26
C SER A 129 23.04 -24.29 -19.93
N GLY A 130 24.15 -24.31 -19.19
CA GLY A 130 25.38 -24.97 -19.61
C GLY A 130 25.18 -26.47 -19.54
N ASP A 131 24.65 -27.07 -20.60
CA ASP A 131 24.92 -28.47 -20.92
C ASP A 131 26.35 -28.52 -21.48
N ILE A 132 27.28 -28.97 -20.66
CA ILE A 132 28.63 -29.36 -21.10
C ILE A 132 28.60 -30.88 -21.28
N ILE A 133 28.85 -31.31 -22.51
CA ILE A 133 29.04 -32.71 -22.96
C ILE A 133 30.33 -33.28 -22.37
#